data_AF-A0A963YWM8-F1
#
_entry.id   AF-A0A963YWM8-F1
#
_cell.length_a   1.000
_cell.length_b   1.000
_cell.length_c   1.000
_cell.angle_alpha   90.00
_cell.angle_beta   90.00
_cell.angle_gamma   90.00
#
_symmetry.space_group_name_H-M   'P 1'
#
loop_
_entity.id
_entity.type
_entity.pdbx_description
1 polymer ?
#
loop_
_entity_poly.entity_id
_entity_poly.type
_entity_poly.pdbx_seq_one_letter_code
_entity_poly.pdbx_strand_id
1 'polypeptide(L)' 'MTTGIKVGHRIKFKSATRDSYRVATRVVRGLDSRGRPLVGYAGWRDFIVHRHEIIEVLKPR' A
#
# COMPACT_ATOMS: atom_id res chain seq x y z
N MET A 1 -9.30 10.75 14.39
CA MET A 1 -9.37 11.27 12.99
C MET A 1 -8.50 10.41 12.10
N THR A 2 -9.06 9.42 11.41
CA THR A 2 -8.28 8.53 10.53
C THR A 2 -7.93 9.30 9.27
N THR A 3 -6.66 9.67 9.11
CA THR A 3 -6.17 10.32 7.90
C THR A 3 -6.35 9.33 6.73
N GLY A 4 -7.39 9.52 5.93
CA GLY A 4 -7.74 8.60 4.85
C GLY A 4 -6.57 8.42 3.88
N ILE A 5 -6.30 7.18 3.49
CA ILE A 5 -5.32 6.85 2.44
C ILE A 5 -5.86 7.39 1.12
N LYS A 6 -5.04 8.16 0.39
CA LYS A 6 -5.38 8.73 -0.91
C LYS A 6 -4.32 8.38 -1.94
N VAL A 7 -4.70 8.47 -3.21
CA VAL A 7 -3.76 8.40 -4.33
C VAL A 7 -2.67 9.45 -4.15
N GLY A 8 -1.42 9.08 -4.42
CA GLY A 8 -0.23 9.91 -4.20
C GLY A 8 0.38 9.78 -2.80
N HIS A 9 -0.32 9.25 -1.81
CA HIS A 9 0.29 8.92 -0.52
C HIS A 9 1.34 7.80 -0.69
N ARG A 10 2.35 7.79 0.17
CA ARG A 10 3.27 6.65 0.29
C ARG A 10 2.82 5.78 1.46
N ILE A 11 2.71 4.48 1.26
CA ILE A 11 2.40 3.53 2.33
C ILE A 11 3.59 2.59 2.54
N LYS A 12 3.96 2.38 3.80
CA LYS A 12 4.87 1.32 4.21
C LYS A 12 4.03 0.13 4.64
N PHE A 13 4.24 -1.02 4.03
CA PHE A 13 3.48 -2.22 4.31
C PHE A 13 4.38 -3.45 4.37
N LYS A 14 3.93 -4.47 5.09
CA LYS A 14 4.56 -5.80 5.16
C LYS A 14 3.65 -6.78 4.45
N SER A 15 4.11 -7.37 3.35
CA SER A 15 3.34 -8.38 2.63
C SER A 15 4.10 -9.70 2.55
N ALA A 16 3.33 -10.79 2.59
CA ALA A 16 3.85 -12.13 2.42
C ALA A 16 4.15 -12.35 0.93
N THR A 17 5.43 -12.57 0.63
CA THR A 17 5.86 -13.10 -0.68
C THR A 17 6.09 -14.60 -0.55
N ARG A 18 6.12 -15.32 -1.68
CA ARG A 18 6.22 -16.79 -1.77
C ARG A 18 7.22 -17.42 -0.78
N ASP A 19 8.31 -16.73 -0.47
CA ASP A 19 9.40 -17.24 0.37
C ASP A 19 9.82 -16.28 1.51
N SER A 20 9.11 -15.17 1.77
CA SER A 20 9.51 -14.21 2.82
C SER A 20 8.46 -13.14 3.15
N TYR A 21 8.60 -12.49 4.31
CA TYR A 21 7.90 -11.25 4.61
C TYR A 21 8.78 -10.05 4.24
N ARG A 22 8.41 -9.33 3.18
CA ARG A 22 9.14 -8.12 2.76
C ARG A 22 8.39 -6.87 3.18
N VAL A 23 9.11 -5.95 3.81
CA VAL A 23 8.62 -4.59 4.08
C VAL A 23 8.95 -3.72 2.89
N ALA A 24 7.96 -3.00 2.38
CA ALA A 24 8.14 -2.11 1.24
C ALA A 24 7.38 -0.79 1.44
N THR A 25 7.98 0.29 0.93
CA THR A 25 7.31 1.60 0.84
C THR A 25 6.98 1.90 -0.62
N ARG A 26 5.70 2.13 -0.91
CA ARG A 26 5.22 2.39 -2.28
C ARG A 26 4.19 3.50 -2.32
N VAL A 27 4.10 4.17 -3.47
CA VAL A 27 3.09 5.19 -3.74
C VAL A 27 1.76 4.51 -4.08
N VAL A 28 0.69 4.98 -3.47
CA VAL A 28 -0.69 4.59 -3.78
C VAL A 28 -1.06 5.16 -5.14
N ARG A 29 -1.35 4.28 -6.09
CA ARG A 29 -1.74 4.61 -7.46
C ARG A 29 -3.25 4.66 -7.64
N GLY A 30 -3.98 3.92 -6.83
CA GLY A 30 -5.42 3.82 -6.89
C GLY A 30 -6.01 3.28 -5.59
N LEU A 31 -7.33 3.25 -5.53
CA LEU A 31 -8.09 2.58 -4.48
C LEU A 31 -9.05 1.58 -5.15
N ASP A 32 -9.21 0.40 -4.57
CA ASP A 32 -10.21 -0.55 -5.04
C ASP A 32 -11.63 -0.12 -4.61
N SER A 33 -12.65 -0.89 -5.02
CA SER A 33 -14.06 -0.63 -4.66
C SER A 33 -14.35 -0.69 -3.15
N ARG A 34 -13.41 -1.19 -2.33
CA ARG A 34 -13.50 -1.26 -0.87
C ARG A 34 -12.59 -0.23 -0.18
N GLY A 35 -11.97 0.68 -0.95
CA GLY A 35 -11.06 1.70 -0.43
C GLY A 35 -9.72 1.15 0.07
N ARG A 36 -9.25 0.02 -0.46
CA ARG A 36 -7.91 -0.53 -0.22
C ARG A 36 -6.91 0.04 -1.22
N PRO A 37 -5.70 0.43 -0.80
CA PRO A 37 -4.70 0.98 -1.69
C PRO A 37 -4.15 -0.03 -2.68
N LEU A 38 -3.99 0.45 -3.92
CA LEU A 38 -3.33 -0.22 -5.02
C LEU A 38 -1.94 0.38 -5.22
N VAL A 39 -0.91 -0.47 -5.29
CA VAL A 39 0.49 -0.04 -5.46
C VAL A 39 1.21 -0.88 -6.52
N GLY A 40 2.29 -0.32 -7.08
CA GLY A 40 3.23 -1.11 -7.86
C GLY A 40 4.13 -1.95 -6.97
N TYR A 41 4.13 -3.28 -7.12
CA TYR A 41 4.94 -4.17 -6.29
C TYR A 41 5.32 -5.47 -7.02
N ALA A 42 6.61 -5.84 -7.01
CA ALA A 42 7.12 -7.11 -7.56
C ALA A 42 6.62 -7.45 -8.99
N GLY A 43 6.58 -6.46 -9.89
CA GLY A 43 6.09 -6.64 -11.27
C GLY A 43 4.58 -6.44 -11.45
N TRP A 44 3.81 -6.41 -10.36
CA TRP A 44 2.39 -6.10 -10.38
C TRP A 44 2.17 -4.59 -10.44
N ARG A 45 1.30 -4.15 -11.36
CA ARG A 45 0.94 -2.73 -11.50
C ARG A 45 0.02 -2.24 -10.38
N ASP A 46 -0.96 -3.07 -10.02
CA ASP A 46 -2.07 -2.77 -9.12
C ASP A 46 -2.19 -3.82 -7.99
N PHE A 47 -1.09 -4.02 -7.26
CA PHE A 47 -1.07 -4.89 -6.09
C PHE A 47 -1.94 -4.31 -4.98
N ILE A 48 -2.91 -5.09 -4.52
CA ILE A 48 -3.82 -4.70 -3.42
C ILE A 48 -3.09 -4.88 -2.09
N VAL A 49 -3.01 -3.81 -1.30
CA VAL A 49 -2.50 -3.88 0.08
C VAL A 49 -3.67 -3.83 1.05
N HIS A 50 -3.77 -4.84 1.91
CA HIS A 50 -4.78 -4.89 2.96
C HIS A 50 -4.43 -3.93 4.10
N ARG A 51 -5.46 -3.37 4.75
CA ARG A 51 -5.28 -2.38 5.83
C ARG A 51 -4.41 -2.88 6.99
N HIS A 52 -4.49 -4.18 7.30
CA HIS A 52 -3.69 -4.79 8.37
C HIS A 52 -2.22 -5.03 7.98
N GLU A 53 -1.88 -4.97 6.68
CA GLU A 53 -0.50 -5.06 6.19
C GLU A 53 0.20 -3.69 6.28
N ILE A 54 -0.55 -2.59 6.39
CA ILE A 54 -0.02 -1.23 6.41
C ILE A 54 0.54 -0.92 7.79
N ILE A 55 1.83 -0.60 7.81
CA ILE A 55 2.57 -0.17 9.00
C ILE A 55 2.45 1.35 9.16
N GLU A 56 2.54 2.10 8.05
CA GLU A 56 2.61 3.56 8.10
C GLU A 56 2.06 4.20 6.81
N VAL A 57 1.40 5.36 6.95
CA VAL A 57 0.92 6.19 5.84
C VAL A 57 1.66 7.52 5.86
N LEU A 58 2.49 7.76 4.86
CA LEU A 58 3.28 8.96 4.66
C LEU A 58 2.55 9.89 3.69
N LYS A 59 2.31 11.13 4.12
CA LYS A 59 1.67 12.15 3.28
C LYS A 59 2.63 12.61 2.17
N PRO A 60 2.11 12.95 0.97
CA PRO A 60 2.91 13.64 -0.04
C PRO A 60 3.34 15.01 0.53
N ARG A 61 4.56 15.43 0.17
CA ARG A 61 5.05 16.79 0.42
C ARG A 61 4.34 17.77 -0.51
#